data_AF-V7AWN0-F1
#
_entry.id   AF-V7AWN0-F1
#
_cell.length_a   1.000
_cell.length_b   1.000
_cell.length_c   1.000
_cell.angle_alpha   90.00
_cell.angle_beta   90.00
_cell.angle_gamma   90.00
#
_symmetry.space_group_name_H-M   'P 1'
#
loop_
_entity.id
_entity.type
_entity.pdbx_description
1 polymer ?
#
loop_
_entity_poly.entity_id
_entity_poly.type
_entity_poly.pdbx_seq_one_letter_code
_entity_poly.pdbx_strand_id
1 'polypeptide(L)'
;MAEPSPPSGTKPLITESDMEAAQHLIQLSEDSSSDNIAGNKRNRSCDGEEVHQTAKKEILEIFGDDEVSQPKKQKRYRSLVSIYMATTPISLFQSISKEKIRMIK
;
A
#
# COMPACT_ATOMS: atom_id res chain seq x y z
N MET A 1 30.99 21.48 12.23
CA MET A 1 31.32 22.58 11.29
C MET A 1 30.55 22.31 10.01
N ALA A 2 29.65 23.21 9.62
CA ALA A 2 28.83 23.08 8.41
C ALA A 2 29.63 23.58 7.20
N GLU A 3 29.61 22.83 6.09
CA GLU A 3 30.08 23.34 4.79
C GLU A 3 28.91 23.93 3.97
N PRO A 4 29.15 25.03 3.24
CA PRO A 4 28.12 25.83 2.56
C PRO A 4 27.74 25.30 1.16
N SER A 5 26.49 25.53 0.77
CA SER A 5 25.96 25.16 -0.55
C SER A 5 26.59 25.95 -1.71
N PRO A 6 26.81 25.33 -2.89
CA PRO A 6 27.35 26.05 -4.05
C PRO A 6 26.31 26.99 -4.71
N PRO A 7 26.75 28.14 -5.26
CA PRO A 7 25.88 29.18 -5.79
C PRO A 7 25.27 28.82 -7.16
N SER A 8 23.98 29.10 -7.31
CA SER A 8 23.22 28.97 -8.55
C SER A 8 23.68 29.98 -9.60
N GLY A 9 24.32 29.53 -10.68
CA GLY A 9 24.68 30.47 -11.75
C GLY A 9 25.57 29.98 -12.90
N THR A 10 25.78 28.68 -13.11
CA THR A 10 26.55 28.18 -14.25
C THR A 10 25.70 27.23 -15.07
N LYS A 11 25.70 27.41 -16.40
CA LYS A 11 25.15 26.40 -17.31
C LYS A 11 25.91 25.10 -17.04
N PRO A 12 25.24 23.95 -16.86
CA PRO A 12 25.94 22.70 -16.63
C PRO A 12 26.85 22.44 -17.82
N LEU A 13 28.16 22.44 -17.56
CA LEU A 13 29.16 22.03 -18.53
C LEU A 13 29.02 20.53 -18.65
N ILE A 14 28.33 20.08 -19.70
CA ILE A 14 28.15 18.65 -20.00
C ILE A 14 29.54 18.10 -20.29
N THR A 15 29.98 17.16 -19.46
CA THR A 15 31.25 16.45 -19.61
C THR A 15 31.08 15.23 -20.51
N GLU A 16 32.18 14.67 -21.03
CA GLU A 16 32.11 13.44 -21.85
C GLU A 16 31.46 12.27 -21.09
N SER A 17 31.67 12.20 -19.77
CA SER A 17 31.02 11.20 -18.90
C SER A 17 29.50 11.39 -18.84
N ASP A 18 29.01 12.63 -18.83
CA ASP A 18 27.57 12.92 -18.85
C ASP A 18 26.94 12.47 -20.18
N MET A 19 27.68 12.61 -21.29
CA MET A 19 27.22 12.14 -22.60
C MET A 19 27.16 10.61 -22.67
N GLU A 20 28.15 9.91 -22.10
CA GLU A 20 28.16 8.44 -22.02
C GLU A 20 26.99 7.94 -21.15
N ALA A 21 26.79 8.55 -19.99
CA ALA A 21 25.66 8.23 -19.11
C ALA A 21 24.30 8.43 -19.80
N ALA A 22 24.15 9.51 -20.59
CA ALA A 22 22.94 9.76 -21.35
C ALA A 22 22.68 8.69 -22.43
N GLN A 23 23.72 8.18 -23.10
CA GLN A 23 23.58 7.10 -24.08
C GLN A 23 23.12 5.79 -23.44
N HIS A 24 23.64 5.46 -22.25
CA HIS A 24 23.19 4.29 -21.51
C HIS A 24 21.71 4.37 -21.11
N LEU A 25 21.22 5.55 -20.71
CA LEU A 25 19.79 5.75 -20.41
C LEU A 25 18.88 5.52 -21.63
N ILE A 26 19.32 5.96 -22.82
CA ILE A 26 18.59 5.74 -24.08
C ILE A 26 18.53 4.24 -24.39
N GLN A 27 19.65 3.53 -24.33
CA GLN A 27 19.70 2.08 -24.56
C GLN A 27 18.76 1.29 -23.62
N LEU A 28 18.73 1.63 -22.34
CA LEU A 28 17.83 1.01 -21.37
C LEU A 28 16.34 1.25 -21.68
N SER A 29 16.02 2.34 -22.37
CA SER A 29 14.65 2.64 -22.80
C SER A 29 14.22 1.85 -24.04
N GLU A 30 15.16 1.55 -24.95
CA GLU A 30 14.91 0.86 -26.20
C GLU A 30 14.82 -0.66 -26.02
N ASP A 31 15.60 -1.24 -25.10
CA ASP A 31 15.49 -2.65 -24.70
C ASP A 31 14.20 -2.96 -23.90
N SER A 32 13.40 -1.94 -23.58
CA SER A 32 12.08 -2.08 -22.93
C SER A 32 10.92 -2.02 -23.93
N SER A 33 11.05 -2.68 -25.09
CA SER A 33 9.97 -2.76 -26.09
C SER A 33 9.59 -4.20 -26.44
N SER A 34 8.85 -4.86 -25.55
CA SER A 34 7.47 -5.28 -25.82
C SER A 34 6.98 -6.20 -24.71
N ASP A 35 6.18 -5.68 -23.77
CA ASP A 35 5.13 -6.51 -23.19
C ASP A 35 3.89 -5.66 -22.95
N ASN A 36 2.83 -6.06 -23.64
CA ASN A 36 1.52 -5.43 -23.64
C ASN A 36 0.95 -5.37 -22.21
N ILE A 37 1.07 -4.24 -21.51
CA ILE A 37 0.28 -3.99 -20.28
C ILE A 37 -1.01 -3.25 -20.65
N ALA A 38 -1.71 -3.77 -21.67
CA ALA A 38 -3.14 -3.58 -21.80
C ALA A 38 -3.82 -4.67 -20.96
N GLY A 39 -3.98 -4.40 -19.67
CA GLY A 39 -4.85 -5.15 -18.77
C GLY A 39 -4.31 -6.50 -18.29
N ASN A 40 -3.52 -6.51 -17.21
CA ASN A 40 -3.48 -7.71 -16.38
C ASN A 40 -3.51 -7.36 -14.89
N LYS A 41 -4.40 -8.08 -14.23
CA LYS A 41 -4.93 -7.93 -12.89
C LYS A 41 -3.89 -8.48 -11.91
N ARG A 42 -3.46 -7.64 -10.97
CA ARG A 42 -2.79 -7.96 -9.70
C ARG A 42 -2.61 -9.48 -9.44
N ASN A 43 -1.45 -10.03 -9.81
CA ASN A 43 -0.94 -11.29 -9.28
C ASN A 43 0.57 -11.15 -9.09
N ARG A 44 0.99 -10.57 -7.97
CA ARG A 44 2.35 -10.71 -7.46
C ARG A 44 2.47 -12.13 -6.91
N SER A 45 2.83 -13.11 -7.74
CA SER A 45 3.54 -14.28 -7.21
C SER A 45 4.99 -13.86 -7.03
N CYS A 46 5.27 -13.29 -5.85
CA CYS A 46 6.64 -13.09 -5.41
C CYS A 46 7.18 -14.48 -5.04
N ASP A 47 7.88 -15.10 -5.98
CA ASP A 47 8.86 -16.12 -5.64
C ASP A 47 9.97 -15.40 -4.88
N GLY A 48 9.93 -15.53 -3.55
CA GLY A 48 10.69 -14.72 -2.60
C GLY A 48 10.85 -15.47 -1.29
N GLU A 49 11.02 -16.79 -1.39
CA GLU A 49 11.16 -17.73 -0.28
C GLU A 49 12.29 -17.32 0.69
N GLU A 50 13.30 -16.59 0.23
CA GLU A 50 14.48 -16.23 1.03
C GLU A 50 14.26 -14.99 1.91
N VAL A 51 13.72 -13.89 1.35
CA VAL A 51 13.44 -12.64 2.09
C VAL A 51 12.32 -12.83 3.10
N HIS A 52 11.39 -13.75 2.83
CA HIS A 52 10.27 -14.01 3.73
C HIS A 52 10.68 -14.76 5.00
N GLN A 53 11.84 -15.44 5.00
CA GLN A 53 12.34 -16.21 6.16
C GLN A 53 13.07 -15.34 7.18
N THR A 54 13.85 -14.36 6.72
CA THR A 54 14.57 -13.42 7.61
C THR A 54 13.58 -12.54 8.36
N ALA A 55 12.59 -11.97 7.67
CA ALA A 55 11.54 -11.16 8.28
C ALA A 55 10.73 -11.93 9.34
N LYS A 56 10.47 -13.23 9.13
CA LYS A 56 9.77 -14.06 10.12
C LYS A 56 10.57 -14.22 11.41
N LYS A 57 11.89 -14.41 11.32
CA LYS A 57 12.76 -14.55 12.49
C LYS A 57 12.81 -13.25 13.30
N GLU A 58 12.97 -12.12 12.62
CA GLU A 58 13.01 -10.80 13.25
C GLU A 58 11.66 -10.43 13.92
N ILE A 59 10.53 -10.77 13.28
CA ILE A 59 9.20 -10.58 13.87
C ILE A 59 9.00 -11.45 15.11
N LEU A 60 9.41 -12.73 15.08
CA LEU A 60 9.32 -13.63 16.24
C LEU A 60 10.21 -13.17 17.40
N GLU A 61 11.37 -12.59 17.11
CA GLU A 61 12.28 -12.05 18.14
C GLU A 61 11.66 -10.83 18.85
N ILE A 62 10.98 -9.96 18.11
CA ILE A 62 10.39 -8.72 18.66
C ILE A 62 9.09 -9.01 19.43
N PHE A 63 8.23 -9.89 18.90
CA PHE A 63 6.88 -10.11 19.43
C PHE A 63 6.72 -11.40 20.22
N GLY A 64 7.73 -12.28 20.21
CA GLY A 64 7.61 -13.64 20.75
C GLY A 64 6.65 -14.51 19.94
N ASP A 65 6.56 -15.79 20.32
CA ASP A 65 5.55 -16.73 19.80
C ASP A 65 4.15 -16.46 20.37
N ASP A 66 3.77 -15.19 20.57
CA ASP A 66 2.46 -14.87 21.10
C ASP A 66 1.43 -15.20 20.01
N GLU A 67 0.75 -16.34 20.17
CA GLU A 67 -0.27 -16.85 19.24
C GLU A 67 -1.44 -15.87 19.20
N VAL A 68 -1.33 -14.82 18.39
CA VAL A 68 -2.47 -14.02 17.98
C VAL A 68 -3.42 -14.98 17.31
N SER A 69 -4.51 -15.34 18.01
CA SER A 69 -5.53 -16.28 17.55
C SER A 69 -6.11 -15.76 16.23
N GLN A 70 -5.48 -16.16 15.12
CA GLN A 70 -6.03 -15.88 13.82
C GLN A 70 -7.30 -16.73 13.72
N PRO A 71 -8.45 -16.13 13.38
CA PRO A 71 -9.70 -16.88 13.27
C PRO A 71 -9.46 -18.06 12.32
N LYS A 72 -9.56 -19.28 12.86
CA LYS A 72 -9.28 -20.54 12.16
C LYS A 72 -10.29 -20.77 11.03
N LYS A 73 -10.06 -20.12 9.88
CA LYS A 73 -10.68 -20.37 8.57
C LYS A 73 -12.22 -20.31 8.53
N GLN A 74 -12.74 -20.38 7.30
CA GLN A 74 -13.91 -19.68 6.79
C GLN A 74 -15.22 -19.96 7.54
N LYS A 75 -15.71 -18.98 8.31
CA LYS A 75 -17.15 -18.90 8.59
C LYS A 75 -17.86 -18.74 7.25
N ARG A 76 -18.79 -19.64 6.91
CA ARG A 76 -19.62 -19.46 5.72
C ARG A 76 -20.37 -18.14 5.85
N TYR A 77 -20.40 -17.36 4.76
CA TYR A 77 -21.22 -16.17 4.71
C TYR A 77 -22.70 -16.57 4.92
N ARG A 78 -23.42 -15.78 5.70
CA ARG A 78 -24.87 -15.95 5.89
C ARG A 78 -25.60 -15.38 4.68
N SER A 79 -26.75 -15.94 4.33
CA SER A 79 -27.61 -15.36 3.29
C SER A 79 -28.21 -14.03 3.76
N LEU A 80 -28.54 -13.14 2.82
CA LEU A 80 -29.21 -11.87 3.14
C LEU A 80 -30.54 -12.11 3.88
N VAL A 81 -31.29 -13.14 3.48
CA VAL A 81 -32.53 -13.56 4.16
C VAL A 81 -32.26 -13.95 5.62
N SER A 82 -31.21 -14.74 5.87
CA SER A 82 -30.83 -15.14 7.23
C SER A 82 -30.42 -13.95 8.09
N ILE A 83 -29.76 -12.94 7.51
CA ILE A 83 -29.39 -11.72 8.23
C ILE A 83 -30.65 -10.93 8.56
N TYR A 84 -31.51 -10.65 7.57
CA TYR A 84 -32.73 -9.86 7.76
C TYR A 84 -33.67 -10.46 8.82
N MET A 85 -33.82 -11.79 8.84
CA MET A 85 -34.63 -12.48 9.86
C MET A 85 -33.96 -12.51 11.25
N ALA A 86 -32.64 -12.49 11.32
CA ALA A 86 -31.91 -12.58 12.58
C ALA A 86 -31.59 -11.23 13.22
N THR A 87 -31.65 -10.12 12.47
CA THR A 87 -31.26 -8.79 12.95
C THR A 87 -32.45 -7.84 13.04
N THR A 88 -32.52 -7.05 14.11
CA THR A 88 -33.48 -5.94 14.22
C THR A 88 -33.12 -4.83 13.21
N PRO A 89 -34.11 -4.26 12.49
CA PRO A 89 -33.84 -3.18 11.55
C PRO A 89 -33.28 -1.95 12.27
N ILE A 90 -32.19 -1.40 11.75
CA ILE A 90 -31.60 -0.16 12.25
C ILE A 90 -32.45 1.01 11.72
N SER A 91 -33.17 1.70 12.62
CA SER A 91 -33.89 2.93 12.27
C SER A 91 -32.90 4.09 12.10
N LEU A 92 -32.36 4.24 10.88
CA LEU A 92 -31.35 5.25 10.53
C LEU A 92 -31.84 6.72 10.61
N PHE A 93 -33.03 6.98 11.14
CA PHE A 93 -33.66 8.32 11.12
C PHE A 93 -34.07 8.88 12.49
N GLN A 94 -33.67 8.28 13.62
CA GLN A 94 -34.10 8.75 14.95
C GLN A 94 -33.03 9.52 15.76
N SER A 95 -31.94 9.96 15.14
CA SER A 95 -30.91 10.79 15.80
C SER A 95 -30.76 12.21 15.25
N ILE A 96 -31.49 12.60 14.19
CA ILE A 96 -31.33 13.94 13.58
C ILE A 96 -32.08 15.05 14.36
N SER A 97 -32.91 14.74 15.35
CA SER A 97 -33.81 15.73 15.98
C SER A 97 -33.65 15.97 17.49
N LYS A 98 -32.61 15.44 18.15
CA LYS A 98 -32.43 15.66 19.62
C LYS A 98 -31.48 16.81 19.98
N GLU A 99 -30.55 17.20 19.11
CA GLU A 99 -29.63 18.32 19.36
C GLU A 99 -30.37 19.67 19.37
N LYS A 100 -31.39 19.85 18.51
CA LYS A 100 -32.07 21.15 18.31
C LYS A 100 -33.08 21.49 19.40
N ILE A 101 -33.59 20.52 20.16
CA ILE A 101 -34.55 20.76 21.27
C ILE A 101 -33.82 21.25 22.53
N ARG A 102 -32.55 20.87 22.73
CA ARG A 102 -31.78 21.27 23.92
C ARG A 102 -31.30 22.73 23.87
N MET A 103 -31.29 23.37 22.70
CA MET A 103 -30.91 24.79 22.56
C MET A 103 -32.06 25.79 22.80
N ILE A 104 -33.29 25.32 23.07
CA ILE A 104 -34.48 26.18 23.22
C ILE A 104 -35.05 26.16 24.65
N LYS A 105 -34.40 25.50 25.62
CA LYS A 105 -34.79 25.49 27.04
C LYS A 105 -33.61 25.80 27.93
#